data_AF-A0A8S0RKE4-F1
#
_entry.id   AF-A0A8S0RKE4-F1
#
_cell.length_a   1.000
_cell.length_b   1.000
_cell.length_c   1.000
_cell.angle_alpha   90.00
_cell.angle_beta   90.00
_cell.angle_gamma   90.00
#
_symmetry.space_group_name_H-M   'P 1'
#
loop_
_entity.id
_entity.type
_entity.pdbx_description
1 polymer ?
#
loop_
_entity_poly.entity_id
_entity_poly.type
_entity_poly.pdbx_seq_one_letter_code
_entity_poly.pdbx_strand_id
1 'polypeptide(L)'
;MMTTEDVEDWMYHQLEDTTHLLHGVVHANGYGHLLRVNGREGGSKLLSGHHIMSFWDRLCTTLGVRKISVMDVSKKHGLELRLLNAITRGHPWYGDWGYEFGAGSFSLSHDAYKMAIKDLSSLPLSIFQSQGRKPRTILQDLISFYQSLSERELVNIRDLFCFLTSLIHDVQNSYLKVDYPPSKKRCSGDSRVLCAWTINDVARIEEAMIKVLRAVSGSTWVSWRALRGAVCKLGPPELLDYCLRELKGKQTAEGMFVNSRCISDSGAMEYRLEPGSMAMDINSTSNSPMRNYPSKEHLLRDLKYLYACMLHPESMKIHFPPLKRDLAVISATAILDCKQFVKDYNPEKLLLGSRPNVIQLLCEVDLTEQFEEHGPNPPPEILTLPLDATIADLKREAMKAFQEAYVMFRRFQAEELIGYGGVDESTQVKLLLGSIEFVRIRGRFLGKNSFCRFKTERGLERWTVDCCCGAQDDDGERMLACDVCGVWQHTRCCGIPDSEAVPAKFFCNRCRGGLKTSGHSKDEMVDSVFKSVTNRI
;
A
#
# COMPACT_ATOMS: atom_id res chain seq x y z
N MET A 1 19.22 33.61 -23.67
CA MET A 1 19.85 32.33 -23.28
C MET A 1 19.15 31.88 -22.02
N MET A 2 18.48 30.72 -22.02
CA MET A 2 18.00 30.13 -20.78
C MET A 2 19.22 29.74 -19.94
N THR A 3 19.25 30.19 -18.70
CA THR A 3 20.25 29.74 -17.73
C THR A 3 19.91 28.30 -17.31
N THR A 4 20.86 27.60 -16.70
CA THR A 4 20.60 26.27 -16.13
C THR A 4 19.50 26.31 -15.08
N GLU A 5 19.36 27.44 -14.37
CA GLU A 5 18.30 27.67 -13.37
C GLU A 5 16.92 27.77 -14.02
N ASP A 6 16.81 28.46 -15.17
CA ASP A 6 15.55 28.58 -15.91
C ASP A 6 15.05 27.23 -16.47
N VAL A 7 15.98 26.33 -16.83
CA VAL A 7 15.65 24.97 -17.29
C VAL A 7 15.19 24.10 -16.11
N GLU A 8 15.84 24.24 -14.95
CA GLU A 8 15.50 23.52 -13.73
C GLU A 8 14.14 23.93 -13.16
N ASP A 9 13.84 25.23 -13.10
CA ASP A 9 12.54 25.74 -12.66
C ASP A 9 11.43 25.27 -13.61
N TRP A 10 11.65 25.29 -14.92
CA TRP A 10 10.69 24.76 -15.89
C TRP A 10 10.40 23.27 -15.68
N MET A 11 11.40 22.45 -15.33
CA MET A 11 11.19 21.04 -15.01
C MET A 11 10.33 20.84 -13.76
N TYR A 12 10.46 21.70 -12.74
CA TYR A 12 9.58 21.67 -11.57
C TYR A 12 8.14 21.98 -11.92
N HIS A 13 7.89 22.98 -12.78
CA HIS A 13 6.53 23.29 -13.25
C HIS A 13 5.90 22.12 -14.04
N GLN A 14 6.71 21.27 -14.70
CA GLN A 14 6.20 20.06 -15.37
C GLN A 14 5.78 18.93 -14.41
N LEU A 15 6.29 18.92 -13.17
CA LEU A 15 5.89 17.95 -12.13
C LEU A 15 4.46 18.21 -11.65
N GLU A 16 3.98 19.45 -11.77
CA GLU A 16 2.60 19.80 -11.43
C GLU A 16 1.61 19.32 -12.49
N ASP A 17 2.04 19.18 -13.75
CA ASP A 17 1.20 18.77 -14.87
C ASP A 17 0.58 17.37 -14.64
N THR A 18 -0.74 17.34 -14.49
CA THR A 18 -1.53 16.13 -14.25
C THR A 18 -1.74 15.27 -15.49
N THR A 19 -1.37 15.75 -16.68
CA THR A 19 -1.49 14.99 -17.94
C THR A 19 -0.44 13.88 -18.07
N HIS A 20 0.68 14.01 -17.36
CA HIS A 20 1.74 13.02 -17.35
C HIS A 20 1.34 11.75 -16.59
N LEU A 21 1.75 10.59 -17.10
CA LEU A 21 1.42 9.29 -16.51
C LEU A 21 2.37 8.87 -15.39
N LEU A 22 3.61 9.36 -15.41
CA LEU A 22 4.68 8.97 -14.50
C LEU A 22 5.63 10.14 -14.29
N HIS A 23 5.89 10.48 -13.04
CA HIS A 23 6.99 11.35 -12.66
C HIS A 23 7.90 10.63 -11.68
N GLY A 24 9.19 10.60 -12.00
CA GLY A 24 10.23 10.11 -11.12
C GLY A 24 11.50 10.90 -11.34
N VAL A 25 12.25 11.09 -10.27
CA VAL A 25 13.54 11.79 -10.27
C VAL A 25 14.59 10.78 -9.85
N VAL A 26 15.69 10.71 -10.60
CA VAL A 26 16.89 9.95 -10.22
C VAL A 26 18.03 10.93 -10.13
N HIS A 27 18.59 11.02 -8.93
CA HIS A 27 19.69 11.90 -8.60
C HIS A 27 21.02 11.32 -9.09
N ALA A 28 22.01 12.19 -9.24
CA ALA A 28 23.32 11.80 -9.75
C ALA A 28 24.11 10.87 -8.82
N ASN A 29 23.66 10.70 -7.56
CA ASN A 29 24.17 9.77 -6.56
C ASN A 29 23.40 8.42 -6.55
N GLY A 30 22.56 8.15 -7.54
CA GLY A 30 21.85 6.87 -7.69
C GLY A 30 20.66 6.66 -6.75
N TYR A 31 20.35 7.62 -5.89
CA TYR A 31 19.06 7.67 -5.17
C TYR A 31 18.00 8.33 -6.04
N GLY A 32 16.73 8.13 -5.72
CA GLY A 32 15.66 8.81 -6.43
C GLY A 32 14.32 8.74 -5.75
N HIS A 33 13.35 9.42 -6.35
CA HIS A 33 11.98 9.54 -5.87
C HIS A 33 11.00 9.17 -6.96
N LEU A 34 10.06 8.30 -6.62
CA LEU A 34 8.85 8.14 -7.40
C LEU A 34 7.83 9.17 -6.90
N LEU A 35 7.51 10.14 -7.74
CA LEU A 35 6.69 11.29 -7.35
C LEU A 35 5.22 11.12 -7.75
N ARG A 36 4.96 10.55 -8.93
CA ARG A 36 3.60 10.46 -9.46
C ARG A 36 3.40 9.23 -10.33
N VAL A 37 2.27 8.57 -10.15
CA VAL A 37 1.80 7.47 -11.02
C VAL A 37 0.32 7.67 -11.33
N ASN A 38 0.02 8.09 -12.55
CA ASN A 38 -1.34 8.28 -13.04
C ASN A 38 -1.75 7.09 -13.90
N GLY A 39 -2.28 6.05 -13.25
CA GLY A 39 -2.90 4.91 -13.93
C GLY A 39 -4.24 5.27 -14.58
N ARG A 40 -5.08 4.26 -14.86
CA ARG A 40 -6.42 4.48 -15.45
C ARG A 40 -7.29 5.44 -14.67
N GLU A 41 -7.17 5.42 -13.34
CA GLU A 41 -7.92 6.32 -12.46
C GLU A 41 -7.32 7.73 -12.40
N GLY A 42 -6.05 7.88 -12.77
CA GLY A 42 -5.40 9.18 -12.97
C GLY A 42 -5.56 9.73 -14.39
N GLY A 43 -6.46 9.17 -15.20
CA GLY A 43 -6.77 9.66 -16.56
C GLY A 43 -6.09 8.92 -17.71
N SER A 44 -5.26 7.89 -17.43
CA SER A 44 -4.66 7.07 -18.49
C SER A 44 -5.69 6.25 -19.25
N LYS A 45 -5.72 6.40 -20.58
CA LYS A 45 -6.64 5.63 -21.46
C LYS A 45 -6.19 4.18 -21.68
N LEU A 46 -4.88 3.92 -21.61
CA LEU A 46 -4.28 2.65 -22.05
C LEU A 46 -3.60 1.91 -20.88
N LEU A 47 -2.65 2.57 -20.24
CA LEU A 47 -1.79 1.96 -19.23
C LEU A 47 -2.45 1.95 -17.85
N SER A 48 -2.43 0.79 -17.19
CA SER A 48 -2.79 0.68 -15.78
C SER A 48 -1.63 1.18 -14.90
N GLY A 49 -1.91 1.51 -13.64
CA GLY A 49 -0.85 1.84 -12.68
C GLY A 49 0.18 0.71 -12.55
N HIS A 50 -0.26 -0.55 -12.65
CA HIS A 50 0.64 -1.70 -12.67
C HIS A 50 1.58 -1.70 -13.88
N HIS A 51 1.10 -1.38 -15.09
CA HIS A 51 1.97 -1.30 -16.26
C HIS A 51 3.02 -0.20 -16.12
N ILE A 52 2.62 0.96 -15.59
CA ILE A 52 3.51 2.10 -15.35
C ILE A 52 4.57 1.73 -14.31
N MET A 53 4.17 1.11 -13.20
CA MET A 53 5.09 0.66 -12.17
C MET A 53 6.06 -0.42 -12.66
N SER A 54 5.59 -1.40 -13.43
CA SER A 54 6.48 -2.40 -14.06
C SER A 54 7.47 -1.77 -15.05
N PHE A 55 7.08 -0.69 -15.74
CA PHE A 55 7.99 0.06 -16.58
C PHE A 55 9.03 0.82 -15.75
N TRP A 56 8.58 1.58 -14.75
CA TRP A 56 9.45 2.31 -13.82
C TRP A 56 10.48 1.38 -13.16
N ASP A 57 10.04 0.23 -12.68
CA ASP A 57 10.90 -0.71 -11.98
C ASP A 57 12.02 -1.27 -12.86
N ARG A 58 11.69 -1.61 -14.11
CA ARG A 58 12.66 -2.03 -15.13
C ARG A 58 13.59 -0.89 -15.54
N LEU A 59 13.08 0.34 -15.62
CA LEU A 59 13.89 1.51 -15.93
C LEU A 59 14.92 1.74 -14.82
N CYS A 60 14.50 1.75 -13.55
CA CYS A 60 15.40 1.88 -12.39
C CYS A 60 16.46 0.77 -12.37
N THR A 61 16.06 -0.46 -12.64
CA THR A 61 17.00 -1.60 -12.75
C THR A 61 18.02 -1.37 -13.86
N THR A 62 17.57 -0.91 -15.04
CA THR A 62 18.42 -0.66 -16.20
C THR A 62 19.39 0.50 -15.97
N LEU A 63 18.93 1.53 -15.25
CA LEU A 63 19.73 2.69 -14.88
C LEU A 63 20.70 2.39 -13.73
N GLY A 64 20.64 1.21 -13.11
CA GLY A 64 21.49 0.86 -11.97
C GLY A 64 21.22 1.70 -10.72
N VAL A 65 19.97 2.16 -10.56
CA VAL A 65 19.52 2.91 -9.39
C VAL A 65 19.79 2.12 -8.12
N ARG A 66 20.15 2.80 -7.04
CA ARG A 66 20.43 2.20 -5.74
C ARG A 66 19.18 2.06 -4.91
N LYS A 67 18.46 3.16 -4.74
CA LYS A 67 17.32 3.22 -3.85
C LYS A 67 16.32 4.26 -4.35
N ILE A 68 15.05 3.88 -4.36
CA ILE A 68 13.96 4.79 -4.69
C ILE A 68 13.04 4.90 -3.49
N SER A 69 12.74 6.12 -3.05
CA SER A 69 11.65 6.37 -2.11
C SER A 69 10.38 6.79 -2.83
N VAL A 70 9.24 6.51 -2.20
CA VAL A 70 7.90 6.87 -2.66
C VAL A 70 7.06 7.25 -1.45
N MET A 71 6.34 8.36 -1.57
CA MET A 71 5.31 8.76 -0.63
C MET A 71 3.96 8.27 -1.15
N ASP A 72 3.40 7.24 -0.53
CA ASP A 72 2.21 6.57 -1.07
C ASP A 72 0.90 7.31 -0.71
N VAL A 73 0.48 8.28 -1.51
CA VAL A 73 -0.83 8.92 -1.37
C VAL A 73 -1.89 8.30 -2.30
N SER A 74 -1.70 7.02 -2.67
CA SER A 74 -2.45 6.39 -3.74
C SER A 74 -3.88 6.06 -3.34
N LYS A 75 -4.83 6.47 -4.19
CA LYS A 75 -6.25 6.15 -4.05
C LYS A 75 -6.72 5.28 -5.19
N LYS A 76 -7.58 4.32 -4.88
CA LYS A 76 -8.30 3.53 -5.88
C LYS A 76 -9.78 3.50 -5.58
N HIS A 77 -10.61 3.93 -6.54
CA HIS A 77 -12.04 4.11 -6.38
C HIS A 77 -12.42 5.04 -5.21
N GLY A 78 -11.51 5.93 -4.80
CA GLY A 78 -11.66 6.79 -3.62
C GLY A 78 -11.29 6.12 -2.29
N LEU A 79 -10.70 4.93 -2.30
CA LEU A 79 -10.20 4.21 -1.13
C LEU A 79 -8.68 4.34 -1.03
N GLU A 80 -8.14 4.52 0.17
CA GLU A 80 -6.68 4.55 0.39
C GLU A 80 -6.10 3.15 0.13
N LEU A 81 -5.28 3.03 -0.92
CA LEU A 81 -4.70 1.75 -1.34
C LEU A 81 -3.76 1.18 -0.27
N ARG A 82 -2.99 2.04 0.39
CA ARG A 82 -2.14 1.72 1.54
C ARG A 82 -2.85 0.80 2.54
N LEU A 83 -4.04 1.19 2.98
CA LEU A 83 -4.81 0.44 3.98
C LEU A 83 -5.40 -0.85 3.40
N LEU A 84 -5.99 -0.78 2.20
CA LEU A 84 -6.60 -1.95 1.56
C LEU A 84 -5.55 -3.04 1.23
N ASN A 85 -4.39 -2.65 0.71
CA ASN A 85 -3.32 -3.57 0.36
C ASN A 85 -2.60 -4.09 1.60
N ALA A 86 -2.37 -3.26 2.60
CA ALA A 86 -1.79 -3.70 3.87
C ALA A 86 -2.62 -4.83 4.49
N ILE A 87 -3.95 -4.72 4.48
CA ILE A 87 -4.83 -5.75 5.06
C ILE A 87 -4.91 -7.01 4.22
N THR A 88 -4.96 -6.88 2.89
CA THR A 88 -5.12 -8.05 1.99
C THR A 88 -3.80 -8.79 1.77
N ARG A 89 -2.70 -8.06 1.55
CA ARG A 89 -1.39 -8.59 1.15
C ARG A 89 -0.36 -8.55 2.26
N GLY A 90 -0.51 -7.68 3.26
CA GLY A 90 0.45 -7.49 4.35
C GLY A 90 1.49 -6.39 4.09
N HIS A 91 1.36 -5.65 3.00
CA HIS A 91 2.29 -4.62 2.55
C HIS A 91 1.55 -3.56 1.70
N PRO A 92 2.10 -2.36 1.47
CA PRO A 92 1.45 -1.34 0.63
C PRO A 92 1.37 -1.81 -0.83
N TRP A 93 0.65 -1.08 -1.69
CA TRP A 93 0.57 -1.42 -3.12
C TRP A 93 1.93 -1.47 -3.82
N TYR A 94 2.81 -0.52 -3.51
CA TYR A 94 4.18 -0.51 -4.01
C TYR A 94 5.01 -1.72 -3.58
N GLY A 95 4.62 -2.41 -2.50
CA GLY A 95 5.27 -3.63 -2.03
C GLY A 95 5.22 -4.78 -3.04
N ASP A 96 4.27 -4.78 -3.99
CA ASP A 96 4.26 -5.73 -5.12
C ASP A 96 5.52 -5.61 -6.00
N TRP A 97 6.24 -4.47 -5.94
CA TRP A 97 7.54 -4.25 -6.60
C TRP A 97 8.74 -4.29 -5.65
N GLY A 98 8.55 -4.65 -4.38
CA GLY A 98 9.64 -4.71 -3.39
C GLY A 98 9.93 -3.38 -2.67
N TYR A 99 8.98 -2.44 -2.65
CA TYR A 99 9.06 -1.30 -1.74
C TYR A 99 8.69 -1.72 -0.32
N GLU A 100 9.56 -1.40 0.62
CA GLU A 100 9.42 -1.73 2.03
C GLU A 100 9.21 -0.47 2.87
N PHE A 101 8.92 -0.66 4.16
CA PHE A 101 8.78 0.44 5.12
C PHE A 101 10.06 1.29 5.14
N GLY A 102 9.91 2.59 4.84
CA GLY A 102 10.98 3.57 4.97
C GLY A 102 10.93 4.27 6.32
N ALA A 103 9.90 5.09 6.49
CA ALA A 103 9.67 5.86 7.71
C ALA A 103 8.17 6.03 7.97
N GLY A 104 7.81 6.10 9.25
CA GLY A 104 6.45 6.39 9.69
C GLY A 104 6.35 7.81 10.23
N SER A 105 5.26 8.50 9.93
CA SER A 105 4.94 9.79 10.55
C SER A 105 4.68 9.60 12.05
N PHE A 106 4.74 10.68 12.83
CA PHE A 106 4.41 10.65 14.27
C PHE A 106 5.20 9.63 15.11
N SER A 107 6.49 9.42 14.80
CA SER A 107 7.38 8.46 15.47
C SER A 107 7.02 6.98 15.26
N LEU A 108 6.20 6.65 14.25
CA LEU A 108 5.83 5.26 14.01
C LEU A 108 7.02 4.44 13.53
N SER A 109 7.28 3.33 14.23
CA SER A 109 8.35 2.38 13.89
C SER A 109 7.87 1.30 12.92
N HIS A 110 8.83 0.60 12.31
CA HIS A 110 8.55 -0.55 11.45
C HIS A 110 7.78 -1.66 12.20
N ASP A 111 8.11 -1.90 13.46
CA ASP A 111 7.42 -2.91 14.28
C ASP A 111 5.99 -2.49 14.60
N ALA A 112 5.77 -1.21 14.92
CA ALA A 112 4.43 -0.66 15.12
C ALA A 112 3.57 -0.79 13.86
N TYR A 113 4.13 -0.49 12.69
CA TYR A 113 3.48 -0.68 11.39
C TYR A 113 3.08 -2.15 11.16
N LYS A 114 4.01 -3.09 11.36
CA LYS A 114 3.75 -4.54 11.21
C LYS A 114 2.70 -5.04 12.19
N MET A 115 2.76 -4.60 13.45
CA MET A 115 1.75 -4.93 14.46
C MET A 115 0.37 -4.39 14.07
N ALA A 116 0.28 -3.13 13.62
CA ALA A 116 -0.97 -2.53 13.19
C ALA A 116 -1.63 -3.33 12.04
N ILE A 117 -0.83 -3.78 11.05
CA ILE A 117 -1.32 -4.65 9.98
C ILE A 117 -1.87 -5.95 10.56
N LYS A 118 -1.10 -6.62 11.44
CA LYS A 118 -1.49 -7.89 12.03
C LYS A 118 -2.77 -7.77 12.84
N ASP A 119 -2.88 -6.76 13.70
CA ASP A 119 -4.02 -6.56 14.60
C ASP A 119 -5.30 -6.28 13.82
N LEU A 120 -5.24 -5.42 12.80
CA LEU A 120 -6.41 -5.08 12.00
C LEU A 120 -6.80 -6.21 11.03
N SER A 121 -5.82 -6.87 10.39
CA SER A 121 -6.08 -7.95 9.42
C SER A 121 -6.64 -9.21 10.08
N SER A 122 -6.16 -9.54 11.29
CA SER A 122 -6.56 -10.74 12.03
C SER A 122 -7.87 -10.58 12.81
N LEU A 123 -8.48 -9.39 12.81
CA LEU A 123 -9.70 -9.13 13.56
C LEU A 123 -10.85 -10.07 13.08
N PRO A 124 -11.40 -10.92 13.96
CA PRO A 124 -12.41 -11.90 13.57
C PRO A 124 -13.72 -11.28 13.09
N LEU A 125 -14.31 -11.84 12.02
CA LEU A 125 -15.60 -11.38 11.49
C LEU A 125 -16.76 -11.64 12.46
N SER A 126 -16.61 -12.63 13.36
CA SER A 126 -17.59 -12.93 14.41
C SER A 126 -17.86 -11.75 15.34
N ILE A 127 -16.90 -10.82 15.47
CA ILE A 127 -17.07 -9.58 16.26
C ILE A 127 -18.17 -8.70 15.65
N PHE A 128 -18.39 -8.77 14.34
CA PHE A 128 -19.43 -8.00 13.65
C PHE A 128 -20.81 -8.64 13.75
N GLN A 129 -20.89 -9.90 14.17
CA GLN A 129 -22.13 -10.68 14.20
C GLN A 129 -22.84 -10.65 15.57
N SER A 130 -22.15 -10.25 16.65
CA SER A 130 -22.66 -10.29 18.01
C SER A 130 -23.47 -9.04 18.41
N GLN A 131 -24.77 -8.99 18.05
CA GLN A 131 -25.65 -7.87 18.45
C GLN A 131 -26.86 -8.25 19.34
N GLY A 132 -26.86 -9.45 19.94
CA GLY A 132 -27.95 -9.88 20.81
C GLY A 132 -29.30 -9.94 20.07
N ARG A 133 -30.34 -9.29 20.59
CA ARG A 133 -31.72 -9.29 20.02
C ARG A 133 -32.03 -8.13 19.06
N LYS A 134 -31.02 -7.47 18.48
CA LYS A 134 -31.22 -6.36 17.53
C LYS A 134 -31.43 -6.87 16.10
N PRO A 135 -32.16 -6.13 15.24
CA PRO A 135 -32.30 -6.47 13.83
C PRO A 135 -30.93 -6.47 13.13
N ARG A 136 -30.76 -7.35 12.13
CA ARG A 136 -29.52 -7.44 11.37
C ARG A 136 -29.23 -6.11 10.65
N THR A 137 -27.97 -5.69 10.74
CA THR A 137 -27.47 -4.52 10.02
C THR A 137 -27.07 -4.87 8.60
N ILE A 138 -26.98 -3.86 7.71
CA ILE A 138 -26.48 -4.02 6.34
C ILE A 138 -25.08 -4.66 6.33
N LEU A 139 -24.22 -4.28 7.29
CA LEU A 139 -22.88 -4.86 7.44
C LEU A 139 -22.94 -6.39 7.66
N GLN A 140 -23.82 -6.85 8.55
CA GLN A 140 -23.98 -8.27 8.84
C GLN A 140 -24.57 -9.03 7.64
N ASP A 141 -25.56 -8.44 6.97
CA ASP A 141 -26.16 -9.01 5.75
C ASP A 141 -25.09 -9.17 4.65
N LEU A 142 -24.20 -8.18 4.46
CA LEU A 142 -23.10 -8.25 3.49
C LEU A 142 -22.05 -9.30 3.88
N ILE A 143 -21.66 -9.37 5.15
CA ILE A 143 -20.71 -10.40 5.62
C ILE A 143 -21.31 -11.80 5.38
N SER A 144 -22.57 -12.04 5.76
CA SER A 144 -23.26 -13.30 5.50
C SER A 144 -23.37 -13.61 4.00
N PHE A 145 -23.66 -12.60 3.19
CA PHE A 145 -23.74 -12.74 1.74
C PHE A 145 -22.40 -13.20 1.14
N TYR A 146 -21.30 -12.50 1.41
CA TYR A 146 -19.99 -12.89 0.89
C TYR A 146 -19.48 -14.20 1.50
N GLN A 147 -19.83 -14.51 2.75
CA GLN A 147 -19.57 -15.82 3.36
C GLN A 147 -20.26 -16.96 2.59
N SER A 148 -21.50 -16.74 2.13
CA SER A 148 -22.26 -17.73 1.35
C SER A 148 -21.77 -17.90 -0.10
N LEU A 149 -21.08 -16.89 -0.63
CA LEU A 149 -20.46 -16.93 -1.96
C LEU A 149 -19.07 -17.57 -1.96
N SER A 150 -18.41 -17.61 -0.81
CA SER A 150 -17.07 -18.18 -0.67
C SER A 150 -17.12 -19.70 -0.52
N GLU A 151 -16.24 -20.40 -1.23
CA GLU A 151 -16.03 -21.85 -1.06
C GLU A 151 -15.26 -22.16 0.24
N ARG A 152 -14.63 -21.14 0.85
CA ARG A 152 -13.87 -21.24 2.10
C ARG A 152 -14.52 -20.39 3.19
N GLU A 153 -14.38 -20.81 4.44
CA GLU A 153 -14.77 -20.00 5.59
C GLU A 153 -13.98 -18.67 5.60
N LEU A 154 -14.68 -17.55 5.74
CA LEU A 154 -14.05 -16.23 5.89
C LEU A 154 -14.01 -15.94 7.40
N VAL A 155 -12.82 -16.00 8.00
CA VAL A 155 -12.68 -15.98 9.46
C VAL A 155 -12.46 -14.55 9.97
N ASN A 156 -11.66 -13.76 9.25
CA ASN A 156 -11.22 -12.43 9.67
C ASN A 156 -11.43 -11.37 8.58
N ILE A 157 -11.10 -10.11 8.90
CA ILE A 157 -11.16 -8.99 7.95
C ILE A 157 -10.37 -9.30 6.68
N ARG A 158 -9.14 -9.80 6.80
CA ARG A 158 -8.30 -10.10 5.63
C ARG A 158 -8.97 -11.08 4.68
N ASP A 159 -9.57 -12.16 5.17
CA ASP A 159 -10.24 -13.15 4.33
C ASP A 159 -11.37 -12.52 3.49
N LEU A 160 -12.20 -11.70 4.14
CA LEU A 160 -13.31 -11.00 3.48
C LEU A 160 -12.82 -10.05 2.37
N PHE A 161 -11.85 -9.19 2.67
CA PHE A 161 -11.34 -8.22 1.71
C PHE A 161 -10.53 -8.89 0.59
N CYS A 162 -9.79 -9.95 0.87
CA CYS A 162 -9.10 -10.77 -0.14
C CYS A 162 -10.10 -11.42 -1.10
N PHE A 163 -11.19 -12.00 -0.56
CA PHE A 163 -12.24 -12.60 -1.37
C PHE A 163 -12.92 -11.56 -2.28
N LEU A 164 -13.33 -10.43 -1.70
CA LEU A 164 -14.00 -9.36 -2.44
C LEU A 164 -13.11 -8.76 -3.55
N THR A 165 -11.83 -8.52 -3.24
CA THR A 165 -10.87 -8.00 -4.22
C THR A 165 -10.64 -9.02 -5.36
N SER A 166 -10.63 -10.32 -5.03
CA SER A 166 -10.51 -11.39 -6.03
C SER A 166 -11.72 -11.43 -6.96
N LEU A 167 -12.94 -11.30 -6.43
CA LEU A 167 -14.16 -11.23 -7.25
C LEU A 167 -14.13 -10.03 -8.21
N ILE A 168 -13.73 -8.85 -7.72
CA ILE A 168 -13.61 -7.64 -8.54
C ILE A 168 -12.61 -7.86 -9.68
N HIS A 169 -11.48 -8.50 -9.39
CA HIS A 169 -10.46 -8.80 -10.38
C HIS A 169 -10.93 -9.85 -11.41
N ASP A 170 -11.64 -10.89 -10.98
CA ASP A 170 -12.15 -11.93 -11.86
C ASP A 170 -13.21 -11.37 -12.84
N VAL A 171 -14.09 -10.47 -12.36
CA VAL A 171 -15.03 -9.74 -13.21
C VAL A 171 -14.29 -8.81 -14.19
N GLN A 172 -13.20 -8.15 -13.79
CA GLN A 172 -12.42 -7.31 -14.70
C GLN A 172 -11.76 -8.12 -15.82
N ASN A 173 -11.29 -9.34 -15.52
CA ASN A 173 -10.66 -10.20 -16.51
C ASN A 173 -11.65 -10.89 -17.44
N SER A 174 -12.88 -11.16 -16.99
CA SER A 174 -13.92 -11.72 -17.87
C SER A 174 -14.32 -10.74 -18.98
N TYR A 175 -14.36 -9.43 -18.70
CA TYR A 175 -14.60 -8.40 -19.71
C TYR A 175 -13.45 -8.22 -20.72
N LEU A 176 -12.22 -8.60 -20.36
CA LEU A 176 -11.04 -8.48 -21.24
C LEU A 176 -10.80 -9.72 -22.11
N LYS A 177 -11.45 -10.86 -21.82
CA LYS A 177 -11.25 -12.16 -22.48
C LYS A 177 -12.31 -12.51 -23.53
N VAL A 178 -12.92 -11.53 -24.18
CA VAL A 178 -13.95 -11.79 -25.20
C VAL A 178 -13.39 -12.45 -26.47
N ASP A 179 -12.06 -12.48 -26.69
CA ASP A 179 -11.48 -12.99 -27.95
C ASP A 179 -10.76 -14.35 -27.91
N TYR A 180 -10.64 -15.06 -26.78
CA TYR A 180 -10.08 -16.43 -26.80
C TYR A 180 -10.66 -17.35 -25.71
N PRO A 181 -10.87 -18.65 -25.99
CA PRO A 181 -11.48 -19.59 -25.04
C PRO A 181 -10.62 -19.75 -23.77
N PRO A 182 -11.24 -19.94 -22.60
CA PRO A 182 -10.54 -19.91 -21.32
C PRO A 182 -9.65 -21.15 -21.13
N SER A 183 -8.34 -20.98 -21.33
CA SER A 183 -7.33 -21.89 -20.79
C SER A 183 -6.95 -21.44 -19.37
N LYS A 184 -7.45 -22.19 -18.38
CA LYS A 184 -6.81 -22.57 -17.09
C LYS A 184 -7.90 -23.03 -16.11
N LYS A 185 -8.09 -24.36 -16.04
CA LYS A 185 -8.56 -25.02 -14.82
C LYS A 185 -7.64 -24.58 -13.67
N ARG A 186 -8.18 -24.01 -12.59
CA ARG A 186 -7.42 -23.88 -11.34
C ARG A 186 -7.13 -25.27 -10.80
N CYS A 187 -5.90 -25.43 -10.30
CA CYS A 187 -5.40 -26.63 -9.65
C CYS A 187 -6.34 -27.11 -8.55
N SER A 188 -6.69 -28.40 -8.63
CA SER A 188 -7.11 -29.22 -7.52
C SER A 188 -5.96 -29.34 -6.51
N GLY A 189 -5.93 -28.45 -5.52
CA GLY A 189 -5.11 -28.57 -4.33
C GLY A 189 -6.01 -28.95 -3.15
N ASP A 190 -5.97 -30.23 -2.78
CA ASP A 190 -6.51 -30.86 -1.57
C ASP A 190 -7.79 -30.24 -0.96
N SER A 191 -8.93 -30.63 -1.53
CA SER A 191 -10.24 -30.48 -0.92
C SER A 191 -10.37 -31.46 0.26
N ARG A 192 -9.86 -31.09 1.43
CA ARG A 192 -10.26 -31.70 2.71
C ARG A 192 -11.25 -30.79 3.45
N VAL A 193 -12.43 -30.60 2.86
CA VAL A 193 -13.66 -30.35 3.63
C VAL A 193 -14.77 -31.15 2.96
N LEU A 194 -15.29 -32.13 3.71
CA LEU A 194 -16.37 -33.02 3.33
C LEU A 194 -17.63 -32.19 3.01
N CYS A 195 -18.27 -32.45 1.87
CA CYS A 195 -19.62 -31.96 1.56
C CYS A 195 -20.56 -32.35 2.72
N ALA A 196 -21.00 -31.38 3.53
CA ALA A 196 -21.81 -31.63 4.72
C ALA A 196 -23.27 -32.02 4.39
N TRP A 197 -23.68 -31.90 3.12
CA TRP A 197 -25.08 -32.07 2.69
C TRP A 197 -25.19 -33.08 1.55
N THR A 198 -26.23 -33.90 1.56
CA THR A 198 -26.46 -34.87 0.49
C THR A 198 -27.10 -34.20 -0.72
N ILE A 199 -26.93 -34.78 -1.91
CA ILE A 199 -27.61 -34.34 -3.14
C ILE A 199 -29.14 -34.28 -2.93
N ASN A 200 -29.67 -35.17 -2.08
CA ASN A 200 -31.08 -35.22 -1.73
C ASN A 200 -31.53 -34.02 -0.87
N ASP A 201 -30.68 -33.49 0.01
CA ASP A 201 -30.99 -32.31 0.82
C ASP A 201 -31.07 -31.05 -0.02
N VAL A 202 -30.14 -30.91 -0.98
CA VAL A 202 -30.14 -29.82 -1.97
C VAL A 202 -31.38 -29.90 -2.85
N ALA A 203 -31.67 -31.08 -3.42
CA ALA A 203 -32.83 -31.29 -4.28
C ALA A 203 -34.15 -30.97 -3.56
N ARG A 204 -34.30 -31.37 -2.30
CA ARG A 204 -35.51 -31.09 -1.49
C ARG A 204 -35.76 -29.59 -1.32
N ILE A 205 -34.70 -28.81 -1.08
CA ILE A 205 -34.80 -27.36 -0.86
C ILE A 205 -35.00 -26.62 -2.18
N GLU A 206 -34.29 -27.00 -3.24
CA GLU A 206 -34.50 -26.47 -4.59
C GLU A 206 -35.95 -26.69 -5.05
N GLU A 207 -36.49 -27.91 -4.85
CA GLU A 207 -37.88 -28.22 -5.19
C GLU A 207 -38.87 -27.38 -4.38
N ALA A 208 -38.60 -27.15 -3.09
CA ALA A 208 -39.42 -26.28 -2.26
C ALA A 208 -39.39 -24.82 -2.71
N MET A 209 -38.22 -24.29 -3.09
CA MET A 209 -38.08 -22.95 -3.65
C MET A 209 -38.85 -22.83 -4.98
N ILE A 210 -38.77 -23.83 -5.85
CA ILE A 210 -39.55 -23.90 -7.10
C ILE A 210 -41.05 -23.93 -6.82
N LYS A 211 -41.51 -24.68 -5.80
CA LYS A 211 -42.92 -24.69 -5.38
C LYS A 211 -43.38 -23.31 -4.90
N VAL A 212 -42.55 -22.58 -4.18
CA VAL A 212 -42.84 -21.19 -3.78
C VAL A 212 -42.95 -20.29 -5.00
N LEU A 213 -42.01 -20.37 -5.95
CA LEU A 213 -42.06 -19.60 -7.19
C LEU A 213 -43.25 -19.95 -8.07
N ARG A 214 -43.76 -21.19 -7.99
CA ARG A 214 -44.97 -21.63 -8.71
C ARG A 214 -46.25 -21.11 -8.06
N ALA A 215 -46.28 -21.02 -6.73
CA ALA A 215 -47.43 -20.50 -5.99
C ALA A 215 -47.64 -19.00 -6.21
N VAL A 216 -46.57 -18.28 -6.56
CA VAL A 216 -46.60 -16.86 -6.93
C VAL A 216 -46.83 -16.77 -8.44
N SER A 217 -47.95 -16.21 -8.88
CA SER A 217 -48.35 -16.16 -10.30
C SER A 217 -47.23 -15.61 -11.20
N GLY A 218 -47.12 -16.13 -12.44
CA GLY A 218 -45.97 -15.91 -13.36
C GLY A 218 -45.64 -14.46 -13.74
N SER A 219 -46.45 -13.49 -13.31
CA SER A 219 -46.25 -12.05 -13.52
C SER A 219 -45.43 -11.35 -12.42
N THR A 220 -45.07 -12.03 -11.34
CA THR A 220 -44.43 -11.42 -10.15
C THR A 220 -43.02 -11.95 -9.92
N TRP A 221 -42.09 -11.04 -9.57
CA TRP A 221 -40.74 -11.39 -9.16
C TRP A 221 -40.70 -11.59 -7.65
N VAL A 222 -40.00 -12.63 -7.18
CA VAL A 222 -39.88 -12.95 -5.75
C VAL A 222 -38.48 -12.57 -5.27
N SER A 223 -38.39 -11.67 -4.30
CA SER A 223 -37.10 -11.25 -3.74
C SER A 223 -36.40 -12.40 -3.01
N TRP A 224 -35.07 -12.35 -2.97
CA TRP A 224 -34.22 -13.29 -2.24
C TRP A 224 -34.64 -13.42 -0.78
N ARG A 225 -34.98 -12.30 -0.11
CA ARG A 225 -35.43 -12.30 1.29
C ARG A 225 -36.77 -13.03 1.44
N ALA A 226 -37.71 -12.82 0.52
CA ALA A 226 -39.02 -13.48 0.55
C ALA A 226 -38.90 -14.98 0.25
N LEU A 227 -38.11 -15.36 -0.76
CA LEU A 227 -37.90 -16.76 -1.14
C LEU A 227 -37.17 -17.53 -0.04
N ARG A 228 -36.09 -16.97 0.50
CA ARG A 228 -35.35 -17.51 1.65
C ARG A 228 -36.23 -17.62 2.90
N GLY A 229 -37.07 -16.61 3.16
CA GLY A 229 -38.02 -16.60 4.27
C GLY A 229 -39.07 -17.71 4.16
N ALA A 230 -39.57 -17.97 2.95
CA ALA A 230 -40.57 -19.02 2.71
C ALA A 230 -40.03 -20.43 2.99
N VAL A 231 -38.74 -20.68 2.72
CA VAL A 231 -38.10 -22.00 2.95
C VAL A 231 -37.23 -22.06 4.22
N CYS A 232 -37.30 -21.04 5.08
CA CYS A 232 -36.41 -20.90 6.25
C CYS A 232 -36.41 -22.08 7.24
N LYS A 233 -37.47 -22.90 7.24
CA LYS A 233 -37.63 -24.07 8.12
C LYS A 233 -37.15 -25.39 7.50
N LEU A 234 -36.76 -25.40 6.22
CA LEU A 234 -36.47 -26.63 5.46
C LEU A 234 -34.99 -27.04 5.47
N GLY A 235 -34.12 -26.17 5.98
CA GLY A 235 -32.69 -26.44 6.09
C GLY A 235 -31.96 -25.36 6.87
N PRO A 236 -30.69 -25.62 7.24
CA PRO A 236 -29.84 -24.62 7.88
C PRO A 236 -29.63 -23.42 6.94
N PRO A 237 -29.44 -22.20 7.48
CA PRO A 237 -29.30 -20.98 6.71
C PRO A 237 -28.31 -21.07 5.54
N GLU A 238 -27.21 -21.78 5.74
CA GLU A 238 -26.10 -21.95 4.79
C GLU A 238 -26.51 -22.81 3.58
N LEU A 239 -27.33 -23.83 3.81
CA LEU A 239 -27.86 -24.69 2.75
C LEU A 239 -28.93 -23.96 1.92
N LEU A 240 -29.73 -23.10 2.55
CA LEU A 240 -30.69 -22.24 1.84
C LEU A 240 -29.96 -21.24 0.94
N ASP A 241 -28.89 -20.62 1.44
CA ASP A 241 -28.10 -19.67 0.68
C ASP A 241 -27.35 -20.35 -0.47
N TYR A 242 -26.85 -21.57 -0.26
CA TYR A 242 -26.31 -22.44 -1.31
C TYR A 242 -27.34 -22.71 -2.41
N CYS A 243 -28.56 -23.15 -2.07
CA CYS A 243 -29.59 -23.47 -3.06
C CYS A 243 -30.07 -22.23 -3.83
N LEU A 244 -30.18 -21.06 -3.17
CA LEU A 244 -30.53 -19.79 -3.82
C LEU A 244 -29.49 -19.34 -4.85
N ARG A 245 -28.21 -19.68 -4.64
CA ARG A 245 -27.13 -19.39 -5.58
C ARG A 245 -27.24 -20.22 -6.86
N GLU A 246 -27.52 -21.52 -6.71
CA GLU A 246 -27.62 -22.48 -7.83
C GLU A 246 -29.01 -22.52 -8.48
N LEU A 247 -29.98 -21.74 -7.96
CA LEU A 247 -31.37 -21.80 -8.42
C LEU A 247 -31.57 -21.30 -9.85
N LYS A 248 -30.74 -20.35 -10.32
CA LYS A 248 -30.86 -19.78 -11.67
C LYS A 248 -30.56 -20.85 -12.74
N GLY A 249 -31.43 -20.95 -13.75
CA GLY A 249 -31.27 -21.89 -14.86
C GLY A 249 -31.72 -23.31 -14.54
N LYS A 250 -32.22 -23.58 -13.33
CA LYS A 250 -32.83 -24.87 -13.00
C LYS A 250 -34.14 -25.04 -13.77
N GLN A 251 -34.27 -26.19 -14.40
CA GLN A 251 -35.44 -26.57 -15.17
C GLN A 251 -36.44 -27.30 -14.27
N THR A 252 -37.69 -26.90 -14.34
CA THR A 252 -38.80 -27.65 -13.73
C THR A 252 -39.21 -28.82 -14.62
N ALA A 253 -39.87 -29.83 -14.05
CA ALA A 253 -40.37 -30.99 -14.81
C ALA A 253 -41.34 -30.62 -15.97
N GLU A 254 -41.87 -29.40 -15.96
CA GLU A 254 -42.84 -28.87 -16.93
C GLU A 254 -42.18 -27.98 -18.00
N GLY A 255 -40.84 -27.88 -18.03
CA GLY A 255 -40.11 -27.10 -19.05
C GLY A 255 -39.99 -25.60 -18.78
N MET A 256 -40.39 -25.13 -17.60
CA MET A 256 -40.16 -23.75 -17.13
C MET A 256 -38.77 -23.61 -16.51
N PHE A 257 -38.13 -22.46 -16.67
CA PHE A 257 -36.81 -22.17 -16.10
C PHE A 257 -36.88 -21.09 -15.02
N VAL A 258 -36.05 -21.22 -13.99
CA VAL A 258 -35.88 -20.15 -13.00
C VAL A 258 -34.95 -19.07 -13.58
N ASN A 259 -35.49 -17.88 -13.80
CA ASN A 259 -34.74 -16.68 -14.13
C ASN A 259 -34.44 -15.88 -12.87
N SER A 260 -33.34 -15.13 -12.87
CA SER A 260 -32.98 -14.26 -11.74
C SER A 260 -32.43 -12.92 -12.23
N ARG A 261 -32.86 -11.83 -11.60
CA ARG A 261 -32.40 -10.45 -11.89
C ARG A 261 -31.91 -9.76 -10.62
N CYS A 262 -31.11 -8.71 -10.80
CA CYS A 262 -30.66 -7.84 -9.71
C CYS A 262 -31.26 -6.45 -9.89
N ILE A 263 -31.88 -5.90 -8.85
CA ILE A 263 -32.41 -4.52 -8.88
C ILE A 263 -31.26 -3.53 -8.65
N SER A 264 -31.09 -2.61 -9.59
CA SER A 264 -29.97 -1.65 -9.69
C SER A 264 -29.75 -0.79 -8.43
N ASP A 265 -30.81 -0.50 -7.67
CA ASP A 265 -30.73 0.46 -6.56
C ASP A 265 -30.50 -0.21 -5.20
N SER A 266 -30.84 -1.49 -5.04
CA SER A 266 -30.78 -2.21 -3.76
C SER A 266 -29.85 -3.42 -3.75
N GLY A 267 -29.37 -3.86 -4.92
CA GLY A 267 -28.59 -5.10 -5.05
C GLY A 267 -29.39 -6.38 -4.71
N ALA A 268 -30.70 -6.26 -4.45
CA ALA A 268 -31.54 -7.39 -4.09
C ALA A 268 -31.76 -8.28 -5.32
N MET A 269 -31.43 -9.56 -5.17
CA MET A 269 -31.73 -10.58 -6.17
C MET A 269 -33.22 -10.92 -6.14
N GLU A 270 -33.83 -11.07 -7.31
CA GLU A 270 -35.19 -11.56 -7.46
C GLU A 270 -35.25 -12.73 -8.44
N TYR A 271 -36.21 -13.62 -8.22
CA TYR A 271 -36.39 -14.87 -8.95
C TYR A 271 -37.78 -14.97 -9.55
N ARG A 272 -37.91 -15.62 -10.71
CA ARG A 272 -39.19 -15.88 -11.38
C ARG A 272 -39.12 -17.16 -12.21
N LEU A 273 -40.25 -17.86 -12.38
CA LEU A 273 -40.40 -18.93 -13.37
C LEU A 273 -40.89 -18.37 -14.71
N GLU A 274 -40.17 -18.65 -15.79
CA GLU A 274 -40.55 -18.23 -17.14
C GLU A 274 -40.65 -19.43 -18.10
N PRO A 275 -41.60 -19.43 -19.06
CA PRO A 275 -41.67 -20.45 -20.11
C PRO A 275 -40.44 -20.35 -21.02
N GLY A 276 -39.86 -21.49 -21.39
CA GLY A 276 -38.70 -21.52 -22.27
C GLY A 276 -38.99 -20.87 -23.63
N SER A 277 -38.55 -19.62 -23.80
CA SER A 277 -38.40 -19.00 -25.11
C SER A 277 -36.97 -19.26 -25.59
N MET A 278 -36.82 -20.05 -26.65
CA MET A 278 -35.62 -20.04 -27.48
C MET A 278 -35.49 -18.66 -28.15
N ALA A 279 -34.98 -17.66 -27.43
CA ALA A 279 -34.30 -16.56 -28.09
C ALA A 279 -32.94 -17.12 -28.52
N MET A 280 -32.78 -17.30 -29.82
CA MET A 280 -31.55 -17.74 -30.48
C MET A 280 -30.40 -16.78 -30.15
N ASP A 281 -29.58 -17.13 -29.15
CA ASP A 281 -28.15 -16.81 -29.17
C ASP A 281 -27.41 -18.09 -29.54
N ILE A 282 -27.29 -18.31 -30.85
CA ILE A 282 -26.47 -19.39 -31.42
C ILE A 282 -25.01 -19.03 -31.18
N ASN A 283 -24.47 -19.43 -30.02
CA ASN A 283 -23.12 -19.98 -29.84
C ASN A 283 -22.74 -20.06 -28.35
N SER A 284 -23.31 -21.04 -27.64
CA SER A 284 -22.72 -21.50 -26.37
C SER A 284 -23.25 -22.88 -25.98
N THR A 285 -22.83 -23.92 -26.72
CA THR A 285 -22.75 -25.28 -26.17
C THR A 285 -21.57 -25.34 -25.21
N SER A 286 -21.80 -24.89 -23.99
CA SER A 286 -20.89 -25.01 -22.85
C SER A 286 -21.76 -25.04 -21.59
N ASN A 287 -22.05 -26.24 -21.10
CA ASN A 287 -22.64 -26.47 -19.77
C ASN A 287 -21.67 -25.99 -18.68
N SER A 288 -21.63 -24.69 -18.42
CA SER A 288 -21.10 -24.13 -17.16
C SER A 288 -22.24 -23.44 -16.42
N PRO A 289 -22.51 -23.75 -15.14
CA PRO A 289 -23.52 -23.04 -14.38
C PRO A 289 -23.12 -21.56 -14.31
N MET A 290 -23.95 -20.70 -14.87
CA MET A 290 -23.77 -19.24 -14.87
C MET A 290 -23.95 -18.76 -13.42
N ARG A 291 -22.86 -18.72 -12.66
CA ARG A 291 -22.82 -18.34 -11.24
C ARG A 291 -23.39 -16.92 -11.06
N ASN A 292 -24.31 -16.76 -10.10
CA ASN A 292 -24.91 -15.48 -9.70
C ASN A 292 -23.91 -14.57 -8.97
N TYR A 293 -22.91 -14.02 -9.67
CA TYR A 293 -22.02 -13.01 -9.09
C TYR A 293 -22.61 -11.60 -9.23
N PRO A 294 -22.42 -10.73 -8.22
CA PRO A 294 -22.80 -9.32 -8.33
C PRO A 294 -22.04 -8.64 -9.48
N SER A 295 -22.65 -7.63 -10.10
CA SER A 295 -21.96 -6.79 -11.10
C SER A 295 -20.77 -6.06 -10.47
N LYS A 296 -19.86 -5.57 -11.32
CA LYS A 296 -18.67 -4.83 -10.88
C LYS A 296 -19.05 -3.62 -10.01
N GLU A 297 -20.09 -2.90 -10.40
CA GLU A 297 -20.58 -1.69 -9.71
C GLU A 297 -21.07 -2.05 -8.30
N HIS A 298 -21.79 -3.17 -8.17
CA HIS A 298 -22.24 -3.68 -6.87
C HIS A 298 -21.07 -4.10 -5.98
N LEU A 299 -20.10 -4.85 -6.52
CA LEU A 299 -18.91 -5.25 -5.76
C LEU A 299 -18.11 -4.03 -5.28
N LEU A 300 -17.98 -2.99 -6.12
CA LEU A 300 -17.29 -1.76 -5.75
C LEU A 300 -18.05 -0.95 -4.70
N ARG A 301 -19.38 -0.87 -4.79
CA ARG A 301 -20.22 -0.23 -3.76
C ARG A 301 -20.07 -0.95 -2.43
N ASP A 302 -20.15 -2.27 -2.44
CA ASP A 302 -20.04 -3.09 -1.23
C ASP A 302 -18.63 -3.00 -0.64
N LEU A 303 -17.58 -3.00 -1.47
CA LEU A 303 -16.20 -2.76 -1.04
C LEU A 303 -16.05 -1.41 -0.32
N LYS A 304 -16.58 -0.34 -0.90
CA LYS A 304 -16.55 0.99 -0.28
C LYS A 304 -17.27 1.02 1.06
N TYR A 305 -18.44 0.39 1.12
CA TYR A 305 -19.23 0.31 2.34
C TYR A 305 -18.52 -0.48 3.45
N LEU A 306 -18.00 -1.67 3.11
CA LEU A 306 -17.25 -2.51 4.06
C LEU A 306 -15.96 -1.81 4.51
N TYR A 307 -15.23 -1.17 3.60
CA TYR A 307 -14.05 -0.38 3.92
C TYR A 307 -14.38 0.75 4.91
N ALA A 308 -15.44 1.51 4.66
CA ALA A 308 -15.87 2.58 5.54
C ALA A 308 -16.26 2.06 6.93
N CYS A 309 -16.93 0.90 7.01
CA CYS A 309 -17.39 0.33 8.28
C CYS A 309 -16.27 -0.34 9.08
N MET A 310 -15.32 -1.00 8.42
CA MET A 310 -14.38 -1.93 9.06
C MET A 310 -12.93 -1.46 9.08
N LEU A 311 -12.55 -0.49 8.24
CA LEU A 311 -11.15 -0.08 8.06
C LEU A 311 -10.94 1.43 8.26
N HIS A 312 -11.81 2.28 7.72
CA HIS A 312 -11.58 3.73 7.74
C HIS A 312 -11.73 4.33 9.15
N PRO A 313 -10.70 4.98 9.74
CA PRO A 313 -10.69 5.42 11.14
C PRO A 313 -11.90 6.28 11.57
N GLU A 314 -12.30 7.24 10.74
CA GLU A 314 -13.36 8.21 11.09
C GLU A 314 -14.77 7.65 10.92
N SER A 315 -14.95 6.69 10.01
CA SER A 315 -16.27 6.18 9.62
C SER A 315 -16.55 4.78 10.14
N MET A 316 -15.62 4.19 10.91
CA MET A 316 -15.73 2.86 11.47
C MET A 316 -16.93 2.80 12.44
N LYS A 317 -18.11 2.47 11.88
CA LYS A 317 -19.41 2.44 12.57
C LYS A 317 -19.69 1.04 13.07
N ILE A 318 -19.29 0.65 14.28
CA ILE A 318 -19.64 -0.70 14.76
C ILE A 318 -20.03 -0.73 16.23
N HIS A 319 -21.08 -1.51 16.49
CA HIS A 319 -21.64 -1.86 17.79
C HIS A 319 -20.82 -2.98 18.46
N PHE A 320 -19.70 -2.65 19.11
CA PHE A 320 -18.82 -3.63 19.77
C PHE A 320 -18.12 -3.02 21.00
N PRO A 321 -17.43 -3.82 21.85
CA PRO A 321 -16.78 -3.33 23.05
C PRO A 321 -15.76 -2.23 22.73
N PRO A 322 -15.80 -1.06 23.41
CA PRO A 322 -14.99 0.12 23.09
C PRO A 322 -13.50 -0.17 22.89
N LEU A 323 -12.94 -1.03 23.73
CA LEU A 323 -11.50 -1.33 23.75
C LEU A 323 -10.98 -1.95 22.45
N LYS A 324 -11.75 -2.84 21.81
CA LYS A 324 -11.34 -3.43 20.52
C LYS A 324 -11.48 -2.43 19.38
N ARG A 325 -12.39 -1.47 19.51
CA ARG A 325 -12.60 -0.41 18.52
C ARG A 325 -11.44 0.53 18.51
N ASP A 326 -11.07 0.99 19.69
CA ASP A 326 -9.99 1.94 19.84
C ASP A 326 -8.69 1.31 19.30
N LEU A 327 -8.45 0.02 19.55
CA LEU A 327 -7.34 -0.70 18.93
C LEU A 327 -7.42 -0.73 17.40
N ALA A 328 -8.57 -1.10 16.81
CA ALA A 328 -8.72 -1.15 15.36
C ALA A 328 -8.54 0.22 14.69
N VAL A 329 -9.03 1.28 15.33
CA VAL A 329 -8.85 2.68 14.89
C VAL A 329 -7.39 3.10 14.98
N ILE A 330 -6.71 2.78 16.09
CA ILE A 330 -5.27 3.04 16.25
C ILE A 330 -4.46 2.30 15.17
N SER A 331 -4.74 1.02 14.93
CA SER A 331 -4.06 0.23 13.91
C SER A 331 -4.30 0.79 12.50
N ALA A 332 -5.54 1.14 12.16
CA ALA A 332 -5.87 1.74 10.86
C ALA A 332 -5.17 3.09 10.67
N THR A 333 -5.15 3.93 11.71
CA THR A 333 -4.47 5.24 11.70
C THR A 333 -2.96 5.06 11.54
N ALA A 334 -2.35 4.14 12.28
CA ALA A 334 -0.92 3.84 12.17
C ALA A 334 -0.53 3.39 10.75
N ILE A 335 -1.34 2.56 10.10
CA ILE A 335 -1.11 2.17 8.70
C ILE A 335 -1.22 3.37 7.76
N LEU A 336 -2.20 4.26 7.98
CA LEU A 336 -2.41 5.46 7.16
C LEU A 336 -1.34 6.53 7.36
N ASP A 337 -0.75 6.62 8.54
CA ASP A 337 0.35 7.54 8.87
C ASP A 337 1.72 7.02 8.40
N CYS A 338 1.82 5.74 7.98
CA CYS A 338 3.05 5.21 7.38
C CYS A 338 3.10 5.53 5.87
N LYS A 339 3.58 6.73 5.52
CA LYS A 339 3.57 7.22 4.13
C LYS A 339 4.78 6.87 3.29
N GLN A 340 5.94 6.74 3.93
CA GLN A 340 7.21 6.64 3.25
C GLN A 340 7.63 5.20 3.05
N PHE A 341 7.75 4.81 1.78
CA PHE A 341 8.23 3.49 1.39
C PHE A 341 9.47 3.61 0.52
N VAL A 342 10.34 2.62 0.62
CA VAL A 342 11.66 2.64 -0.01
C VAL A 342 11.93 1.28 -0.62
N LYS A 343 12.37 1.28 -1.88
CA LYS A 343 12.93 0.09 -2.52
C LYS A 343 14.43 0.22 -2.61
N ASP A 344 15.14 -0.75 -2.05
CA ASP A 344 16.55 -0.97 -2.31
C ASP A 344 16.71 -1.92 -3.51
N TYR A 345 17.42 -1.48 -4.54
CA TYR A 345 17.68 -2.25 -5.76
C TYR A 345 18.95 -3.10 -5.66
N ASN A 346 19.70 -3.01 -4.56
CA ASN A 346 20.95 -3.73 -4.38
C ASN A 346 21.14 -4.35 -2.99
N PRO A 347 20.16 -5.12 -2.47
CA PRO A 347 20.23 -5.68 -1.12
C PRO A 347 21.36 -6.71 -0.96
N GLU A 348 21.73 -7.42 -2.03
CA GLU A 348 22.73 -8.49 -2.00
C GLU A 348 24.18 -8.00 -1.90
N LYS A 349 24.44 -6.71 -2.16
CA LYS A 349 25.79 -6.13 -2.03
C LYS A 349 26.29 -5.99 -0.58
N LEU A 350 25.47 -6.30 0.41
CA LEU A 350 25.88 -6.33 1.82
C LEU A 350 26.34 -7.72 2.28
N LEU A 351 26.10 -8.77 1.49
CA LEU A 351 26.60 -10.12 1.77
C LEU A 351 27.93 -10.30 1.06
N LEU A 352 29.02 -9.91 1.72
CA LEU A 352 30.37 -10.17 1.24
C LEU A 352 30.61 -11.69 1.22
N GLY A 353 30.32 -12.32 0.08
CA GLY A 353 30.56 -13.74 -0.10
C GLY A 353 32.05 -13.96 -0.27
N SER A 354 32.73 -14.50 0.75
CA SER A 354 34.15 -14.88 0.70
C SER A 354 34.45 -15.74 -0.54
N ARG A 355 34.90 -15.12 -1.62
CA ARG A 355 35.45 -15.81 -2.80
C ARG A 355 36.93 -16.08 -2.50
N PRO A 356 37.39 -17.34 -2.57
CA PRO A 356 38.72 -17.72 -2.06
C PRO A 356 39.91 -17.03 -2.77
N ASN A 357 39.70 -16.44 -3.94
CA ASN A 357 40.77 -15.90 -4.80
C ASN A 357 40.72 -14.38 -5.02
N VAL A 358 39.83 -13.64 -4.34
CA VAL A 358 39.74 -12.19 -4.48
C VAL A 358 39.53 -11.52 -3.13
N ILE A 359 40.02 -10.30 -3.00
CA ILE A 359 39.71 -9.41 -1.90
C ILE A 359 38.43 -8.67 -2.29
N GLN A 360 37.40 -8.78 -1.47
CA GLN A 360 36.21 -7.94 -1.59
C GLN A 360 36.22 -6.93 -0.45
N LEU A 361 35.97 -5.66 -0.75
CA LEU A 361 35.93 -4.60 0.24
C LEU A 361 34.72 -3.71 -0.04
N LEU A 362 34.02 -3.32 1.01
CA LEU A 362 33.04 -2.27 0.95
C LEU A 362 33.76 -0.92 1.16
N CYS A 363 33.76 -0.08 0.12
CA CYS A 363 34.45 1.19 0.10
C CYS A 363 33.47 2.35 0.24
N GLU A 364 33.64 3.15 1.30
CA GLU A 364 32.97 4.44 1.47
C GLU A 364 33.89 5.58 1.01
N VAL A 365 33.31 6.63 0.44
CA VAL A 365 34.05 7.84 0.05
C VAL A 365 33.82 8.94 1.07
N ASP A 366 34.91 9.59 1.48
CA ASP A 366 34.92 10.82 2.27
C ASP A 366 35.42 11.97 1.39
N LEU A 367 34.63 13.03 1.25
CA LEU A 367 34.97 14.16 0.39
C LEU A 367 35.63 15.28 1.22
N THR A 368 36.79 15.76 0.77
CA THR A 368 37.53 16.86 1.42
C THR A 368 36.83 18.21 1.33
N GLU A 369 36.03 18.42 0.28
CA GLU A 369 35.21 19.62 0.10
C GLU A 369 33.86 19.47 0.83
N GLN A 370 33.89 19.47 2.17
CA GLN A 370 32.69 19.61 2.97
C GLN A 370 32.24 21.08 2.92
N PHE A 371 31.45 21.45 1.91
CA PHE A 371 30.60 22.64 2.05
C PHE A 371 29.58 22.33 3.14
N GLU A 372 29.55 23.15 4.20
CA GLU A 372 28.87 22.93 5.48
C GLU A 372 27.34 22.65 5.41
N GLU A 373 26.73 22.59 4.22
CA GLU A 373 25.27 22.43 4.03
C GLU A 373 24.85 21.25 3.12
N HIS A 374 25.74 20.34 2.69
CA HIS A 374 25.39 19.46 1.55
C HIS A 374 25.53 17.94 1.79
N GLY A 375 24.38 17.30 2.10
CA GLY A 375 24.00 15.92 1.75
C GLY A 375 24.84 14.73 2.24
N PRO A 376 24.26 13.53 2.36
CA PRO A 376 25.01 12.34 2.74
C PRO A 376 25.99 11.94 1.62
N ASN A 377 27.12 11.35 2.03
CA ASN A 377 28.06 10.68 1.13
C ASN A 377 27.33 9.66 0.23
N PRO A 378 27.84 9.38 -0.98
CA PRO A 378 27.28 8.31 -1.81
C PRO A 378 27.31 6.99 -1.04
N PRO A 379 26.42 6.04 -1.38
CA PRO A 379 26.43 4.75 -0.73
C PRO A 379 27.78 4.05 -0.99
N PRO A 380 28.24 3.21 -0.05
CA PRO A 380 29.47 2.45 -0.23
C PRO A 380 29.41 1.50 -1.44
N GLU A 381 30.55 1.30 -2.11
CA GLU A 381 30.69 0.41 -3.26
C GLU A 381 31.52 -0.83 -2.94
N ILE A 382 31.13 -1.98 -3.47
CA ILE A 382 31.97 -3.17 -3.39
C ILE A 382 33.09 -3.06 -4.42
N LEU A 383 34.32 -3.11 -3.94
CA LEU A 383 35.52 -3.26 -4.73
C LEU A 383 35.93 -4.73 -4.76
N THR A 384 36.25 -5.24 -5.94
CA THR A 384 36.81 -6.59 -6.11
C THR A 384 38.24 -6.46 -6.61
N LEU A 385 39.19 -6.91 -5.81
CA LEU A 385 40.62 -6.75 -6.04
C LEU A 385 41.31 -8.12 -6.04
N PRO A 386 42.43 -8.29 -6.76
CA PRO A 386 43.25 -9.50 -6.66
C PRO A 386 43.98 -9.58 -5.31
N LEU A 387 44.46 -10.77 -4.93
CA LEU A 387 45.06 -11.01 -3.60
C LEU A 387 46.38 -10.25 -3.37
N ASP A 388 47.07 -9.89 -4.44
CA ASP A 388 48.31 -9.12 -4.46
C ASP A 388 48.08 -7.61 -4.66
N ALA A 389 46.81 -7.17 -4.65
CA ALA A 389 46.45 -5.77 -4.84
C ALA A 389 47.14 -4.86 -3.81
N THR A 390 47.64 -3.74 -4.31
CA THR A 390 48.29 -2.68 -3.54
C THR A 390 47.30 -1.56 -3.18
N ILE A 391 47.70 -0.64 -2.29
CA ILE A 391 46.88 0.54 -1.97
C ILE A 391 46.62 1.37 -3.25
N ALA A 392 47.58 1.46 -4.17
CA ALA A 392 47.38 2.11 -5.47
C ALA A 392 46.26 1.44 -6.29
N ASP A 393 46.20 0.11 -6.28
CA ASP A 393 45.16 -0.66 -6.97
C ASP A 393 43.79 -0.45 -6.32
N LEU A 394 43.75 -0.41 -4.98
CA LEU A 394 42.55 -0.07 -4.22
C LEU A 394 42.00 1.31 -4.59
N LYS A 395 42.85 2.35 -4.57
CA LYS A 395 42.45 3.72 -4.97
C LYS A 395 41.97 3.75 -6.41
N ARG A 396 42.64 3.06 -7.32
CA ARG A 396 42.27 3.00 -8.74
C ARG A 396 40.91 2.33 -8.95
N GLU A 397 40.67 1.20 -8.30
CA GLU A 397 39.39 0.49 -8.45
C GLU A 397 38.25 1.22 -7.74
N ALA A 398 38.54 1.92 -6.64
CA ALA A 398 37.59 2.85 -6.03
C ALA A 398 37.23 3.98 -7.01
N MET A 399 38.23 4.66 -7.60
CA MET A 399 37.97 5.71 -8.58
C MET A 399 37.08 5.23 -9.71
N LYS A 400 37.42 4.07 -10.29
CA LYS A 400 36.64 3.47 -11.37
C LYS A 400 35.21 3.14 -10.94
N ALA A 401 35.04 2.45 -9.81
CA ALA A 401 33.72 2.06 -9.32
C ALA A 401 32.78 3.26 -9.13
N PHE A 402 33.25 4.34 -8.49
CA PHE A 402 32.44 5.53 -8.27
C PHE A 402 32.22 6.35 -9.56
N GLN A 403 33.24 6.47 -10.43
CA GLN A 403 33.12 7.18 -11.71
C GLN A 403 32.15 6.52 -12.69
N GLU A 404 32.09 5.18 -12.69
CA GLU A 404 31.19 4.40 -13.54
C GLU A 404 29.77 4.37 -12.97
N ALA A 405 29.62 4.26 -11.64
CA ALA A 405 28.33 4.13 -10.99
C ALA A 405 27.56 5.45 -10.89
N TYR A 406 28.25 6.58 -10.70
CA TYR A 406 27.62 7.84 -10.37
C TYR A 406 28.06 8.96 -11.29
N VAL A 407 27.08 9.59 -11.95
CA VAL A 407 27.33 10.71 -12.87
C VAL A 407 28.07 11.85 -12.16
N MET A 408 27.71 12.15 -10.91
CA MET A 408 28.38 13.20 -10.13
C MET A 408 29.80 12.85 -9.73
N PHE A 409 30.22 11.57 -9.79
CA PHE A 409 31.58 11.15 -9.45
C PHE A 409 32.45 10.89 -10.68
N ARG A 410 32.01 11.24 -11.90
CA ARG A 410 32.81 11.10 -13.14
C ARG A 410 34.22 11.72 -13.09
N ARG A 411 34.44 12.69 -12.21
CA ARG A 411 35.74 13.37 -12.00
C ARG A 411 36.29 13.20 -10.58
N PHE A 412 35.84 12.17 -9.88
CA PHE A 412 36.32 11.83 -8.55
C PHE A 412 37.78 11.37 -8.59
N GLN A 413 38.59 11.87 -7.67
CA GLN A 413 39.97 11.42 -7.46
C GLN A 413 40.14 10.92 -6.03
N ALA A 414 40.54 9.66 -5.89
CA ALA A 414 40.92 9.07 -4.61
C ALA A 414 42.32 9.58 -4.22
N GLU A 415 42.45 10.17 -3.04
CA GLU A 415 43.70 10.76 -2.55
C GLU A 415 44.34 9.89 -1.46
N GLU A 416 43.56 9.46 -0.48
CA GLU A 416 44.09 8.84 0.74
C GLU A 416 43.16 7.73 1.25
N LEU A 417 43.74 6.66 1.77
CA LEU A 417 43.02 5.66 2.55
C LEU A 417 42.97 6.11 4.02
N ILE A 418 41.78 6.39 4.54
CA ILE A 418 41.63 6.94 5.89
C ILE A 418 42.06 5.92 6.94
N GLY A 419 42.84 6.37 7.93
CA GLY A 419 43.38 5.53 9.01
C GLY A 419 44.73 4.90 8.69
N TYR A 420 45.22 5.04 7.46
CA TYR A 420 46.49 4.48 6.98
C TYR A 420 47.37 5.53 6.31
N GLY A 421 47.25 6.79 6.75
CA GLY A 421 48.07 7.90 6.25
C GLY A 421 49.57 7.63 6.46
N GLY A 422 50.37 7.88 5.41
CA GLY A 422 51.83 7.68 5.44
C GLY A 422 52.31 6.27 5.09
N VAL A 423 51.40 5.33 4.80
CA VAL A 423 51.76 4.00 4.27
C VAL A 423 52.07 4.10 2.77
N ASP A 424 53.13 3.41 2.33
CA ASP A 424 53.56 3.42 0.92
C ASP A 424 52.49 2.78 0.00
N GLU A 425 52.27 3.37 -1.17
CA GLU A 425 51.22 2.94 -2.09
C GLU A 425 51.43 1.52 -2.65
N SER A 426 52.65 1.00 -2.64
CA SER A 426 52.97 -0.37 -3.05
C SER A 426 52.64 -1.43 -2.00
N THR A 427 52.23 -1.02 -0.80
CA THR A 427 51.87 -1.95 0.29
C THR A 427 50.66 -2.78 -0.11
N GLN A 428 50.73 -4.10 0.10
CA GLN A 428 49.63 -5.01 -0.21
C GLN A 428 48.45 -4.80 0.75
N VAL A 429 47.26 -4.65 0.17
CA VAL A 429 46.00 -4.40 0.88
C VAL A 429 45.69 -5.52 1.86
N LYS A 430 45.93 -6.78 1.47
CA LYS A 430 45.69 -7.95 2.32
C LYS A 430 46.54 -7.96 3.58
N LEU A 431 47.79 -7.50 3.49
CA LEU A 431 48.70 -7.41 4.63
C LEU A 431 48.30 -6.27 5.57
N LEU A 432 47.81 -5.16 5.00
CA LEU A 432 47.45 -3.95 5.75
C LEU A 432 46.09 -4.06 6.44
N LEU A 433 45.09 -4.58 5.74
CA LEU A 433 43.71 -4.65 6.19
C LEU A 433 43.37 -5.98 6.88
N GLY A 434 44.15 -7.04 6.63
CA GLY A 434 43.90 -8.37 7.20
C GLY A 434 42.51 -8.89 6.82
N SER A 435 41.61 -8.96 7.80
CA SER A 435 40.20 -9.39 7.64
C SER A 435 39.21 -8.22 7.60
N ILE A 436 39.68 -6.97 7.50
CA ILE A 436 38.81 -5.80 7.42
C ILE A 436 38.10 -5.81 6.06
N GLU A 437 36.78 -5.83 6.11
CA GLU A 437 35.89 -5.87 4.94
C GLU A 437 35.39 -4.47 4.53
N PHE A 438 35.71 -3.43 5.31
CA PHE A 438 35.21 -2.08 5.13
C PHE A 438 36.36 -1.06 5.11
N VAL A 439 36.39 -0.21 4.09
CA VAL A 439 37.42 0.83 3.92
C VAL A 439 36.79 2.18 3.64
N ARG A 440 37.45 3.25 4.06
CA ARG A 440 37.06 4.62 3.75
C ARG A 440 38.17 5.33 2.99
N ILE A 441 37.84 5.85 1.81
CA ILE A 441 38.79 6.54 0.95
C ILE A 441 38.42 8.01 0.89
N ARG A 442 39.38 8.85 1.27
CA ARG A 442 39.31 10.29 1.10
C ARG A 442 39.61 10.65 -0.35
N GLY A 443 38.84 11.55 -0.92
CA GLY A 443 39.10 12.08 -2.25
C GLY A 443 38.54 13.48 -2.47
N ARG A 444 38.89 14.04 -3.63
CA ARG A 444 38.44 15.36 -4.08
C ARG A 444 37.62 15.26 -5.36
N PHE A 445 36.80 16.29 -5.60
CA PHE A 445 36.04 16.42 -6.84
C PHE A 445 36.57 17.58 -7.69
N LEU A 446 36.99 17.29 -8.93
CA LEU A 446 37.49 18.33 -9.84
C LEU A 446 36.37 18.85 -10.75
N GLY A 447 35.56 19.78 -10.24
CA GLY A 447 34.57 20.50 -11.06
C GLY A 447 33.75 21.53 -10.29
N LYS A 448 33.42 22.66 -10.94
CA LYS A 448 32.36 23.57 -10.45
C LYS A 448 31.03 22.82 -10.53
N ASN A 449 30.52 22.33 -9.41
CA ASN A 449 29.28 21.57 -9.36
C ASN A 449 28.07 22.50 -9.54
N SER A 450 27.70 22.76 -10.79
CA SER A 450 26.40 23.38 -11.12
C SER A 450 25.19 22.49 -10.80
N PHE A 451 25.40 21.23 -10.40
CA PHE A 451 24.35 20.24 -10.12
C PHE A 451 24.14 19.95 -8.61
N CYS A 452 24.61 20.84 -7.71
CA CYS A 452 24.48 20.66 -6.26
C CYS A 452 23.03 20.66 -5.75
N ARG A 453 22.09 21.20 -6.53
CA ARG A 453 20.71 21.49 -6.12
C ARG A 453 19.84 20.25 -5.87
N PHE A 454 20.20 19.08 -6.40
CA PHE A 454 19.39 17.85 -6.31
C PHE A 454 20.18 16.66 -5.73
N LYS A 455 21.12 16.92 -4.82
CA LYS A 455 21.94 15.85 -4.23
C LYS A 455 21.22 15.05 -3.13
N THR A 456 20.14 15.59 -2.57
CA THR A 456 19.51 15.06 -1.36
C THR A 456 18.04 14.73 -1.56
N GLU A 457 17.54 13.81 -0.73
CA GLU A 457 16.11 13.51 -0.54
C GLU A 457 15.28 14.77 -0.21
N ARG A 458 15.94 15.77 0.35
CA ARG A 458 15.36 17.01 0.85
C ARG A 458 15.40 18.08 -0.23
N GLY A 459 14.25 18.71 -0.48
CA GLY A 459 14.09 19.77 -1.47
C GLY A 459 14.97 21.00 -1.20
N LEU A 460 14.91 21.96 -2.13
CA LEU A 460 15.72 23.18 -2.12
C LEU A 460 15.34 24.20 -1.02
N GLU A 461 14.23 23.96 -0.34
CA GLU A 461 13.66 24.92 0.57
C GLU A 461 14.37 24.90 1.93
N ARG A 462 14.64 26.10 2.48
CA ARG A 462 15.35 26.29 3.75
C ARG A 462 14.48 26.19 4.99
N TRP A 463 13.21 25.82 4.83
CA TRP A 463 12.31 25.59 5.95
C TRP A 463 12.82 24.47 6.85
N THR A 464 12.87 24.76 8.16
CA THR A 464 13.35 23.82 9.16
C THR A 464 12.15 23.13 9.80
N VAL A 465 12.09 21.80 9.69
CA VAL A 465 11.12 20.98 10.41
C VAL A 465 11.76 20.47 11.70
N ASP A 466 11.11 20.71 12.84
CA ASP A 466 11.51 20.16 14.15
C ASP A 466 10.25 19.97 15.01
N CYS A 467 9.66 18.80 14.83
CA CYS A 467 8.43 18.41 15.51
C CYS A 467 8.72 17.57 16.76
N CYS A 468 7.85 17.64 17.77
CA CYS A 468 8.03 16.86 19.01
C CYS A 468 7.93 15.34 18.83
N CYS A 469 7.42 14.86 17.70
CA CYS A 469 7.47 13.45 17.29
C CYS A 469 8.84 13.03 16.72
N GLY A 470 9.81 13.94 16.65
CA GLY A 470 11.13 13.66 16.09
C GLY A 470 11.23 13.78 14.57
N ALA A 471 10.16 14.21 13.88
CA ALA A 471 10.25 14.57 12.47
C ALA A 471 11.19 15.77 12.27
N GLN A 472 12.14 15.60 11.34
CA GLN A 472 13.14 16.61 10.96
C GLN A 472 13.02 17.05 9.50
N ASP A 473 11.97 16.60 8.82
CA ASP A 473 11.72 16.83 7.40
C ASP A 473 10.22 16.66 7.11
N ASP A 474 9.78 17.06 5.92
CA ASP A 474 8.42 16.85 5.45
C ASP A 474 8.15 15.36 5.18
N ASP A 475 7.34 14.73 6.04
CA ASP A 475 6.92 13.34 5.93
C ASP A 475 5.60 13.16 5.16
N GLY A 476 5.02 14.25 4.61
CA GLY A 476 3.76 14.26 3.89
C GLY A 476 2.54 14.43 4.80
N GLU A 477 2.75 14.80 6.06
CA GLU A 477 1.70 15.21 6.98
C GLU A 477 1.47 16.72 6.95
N ARG A 478 0.29 17.14 7.40
CA ARG A 478 -0.04 18.57 7.47
C ARG A 478 0.83 19.27 8.52
N MET A 479 1.55 20.29 8.09
CA MET A 479 2.43 21.10 8.94
C MET A 479 2.03 22.57 8.97
N LEU A 480 2.53 23.28 9.99
CA LEU A 480 2.42 24.73 10.12
C LEU A 480 3.71 25.32 10.71
N ALA A 481 4.07 26.53 10.27
CA ALA A 481 5.22 27.25 10.78
C ALA A 481 4.87 28.05 12.05
N CYS A 482 5.79 28.07 13.02
CA CYS A 482 5.72 28.98 14.15
C CYS A 482 6.00 30.43 13.71
N ASP A 483 5.10 31.38 14.03
CA ASP A 483 5.26 32.79 13.65
C ASP A 483 6.46 33.49 14.33
N VAL A 484 7.03 32.88 15.37
CA VAL A 484 8.17 33.46 16.12
C VAL A 484 9.50 32.90 15.63
N CYS A 485 9.63 31.57 15.53
CA CYS A 485 10.91 30.93 15.18
C CYS A 485 10.96 30.37 13.75
N GLY A 486 9.86 30.41 13.00
CA GLY A 486 9.78 29.87 11.63
C GLY A 486 9.88 28.35 11.51
N VAL A 487 10.04 27.63 12.63
CA VAL A 487 10.15 26.17 12.66
C VAL A 487 8.79 25.54 12.37
N TRP A 488 8.79 24.55 11.47
CA TRP A 488 7.62 23.79 11.07
C TRP A 488 7.39 22.57 11.96
N GLN A 489 6.12 22.35 12.32
CA GLN A 489 5.68 21.25 13.17
C GLN A 489 4.38 20.65 12.60
N HIS A 490 4.08 19.40 12.92
CA HIS A 490 2.79 18.81 12.54
C HIS A 490 1.65 19.48 13.28
N THR A 491 0.56 19.80 12.57
CA THR A 491 -0.65 20.35 13.17
C THR A 491 -1.20 19.41 14.25
N ARG A 492 -1.22 18.10 13.97
CA ARG A 492 -1.70 17.05 14.88
C ARG A 492 -0.85 16.96 16.16
N CYS A 493 0.48 17.04 16.05
CA CYS A 493 1.37 17.08 17.22
C CYS A 493 1.20 18.34 18.07
N CYS A 494 0.71 19.42 17.46
CA CYS A 494 0.37 20.66 18.13
C CYS A 494 -1.09 20.70 18.63
N GLY A 495 -1.84 19.61 18.52
CA GLY A 495 -3.22 19.50 18.98
C GLY A 495 -4.27 20.06 18.02
N ILE A 496 -3.91 20.35 16.76
CA ILE A 496 -4.81 20.85 15.72
C ILE A 496 -5.18 19.69 14.79
N PRO A 497 -6.41 19.16 14.85
CA PRO A 497 -6.84 18.05 14.01
C PRO A 497 -6.96 18.44 12.53
N ASP A 498 -7.01 17.44 11.66
CA ASP A 498 -7.10 17.63 10.20
C ASP A 498 -8.43 18.22 9.72
N SER A 499 -9.48 18.11 10.54
CA SER A 499 -10.78 18.72 10.31
C SER A 499 -10.87 20.20 10.68
N GLU A 500 -9.92 20.72 11.46
CA GLU A 500 -9.94 22.10 11.95
C GLU A 500 -9.03 23.00 11.10
N ALA A 501 -9.46 24.23 10.86
CA ALA A 501 -8.66 25.23 10.16
C ALA A 501 -7.39 25.58 10.95
N VAL A 502 -6.29 25.86 10.23
CA VAL A 502 -5.05 26.33 10.87
C VAL A 502 -5.29 27.74 11.45
N PRO A 503 -4.90 28.01 12.71
CA PRO A 503 -5.06 29.33 13.31
C PRO A 503 -4.22 30.38 12.56
N ALA A 504 -4.71 31.63 12.53
CA ALA A 504 -4.01 32.73 11.86
C ALA A 504 -2.67 33.10 12.53
N LYS A 505 -2.50 32.75 13.81
CA LYS A 505 -1.22 32.84 14.52
C LYS A 505 -0.96 31.57 15.31
N PHE A 506 0.25 31.03 15.19
CA PHE A 506 0.71 29.82 15.85
C PHE A 506 2.08 30.03 16.51
N PHE A 507 2.18 29.59 17.76
CA PHE A 507 3.42 29.62 18.55
C PHE A 507 3.81 28.20 18.95
N CYS A 508 5.01 27.75 18.66
CA CYS A 508 5.45 26.41 19.09
C CYS A 508 5.57 26.34 20.62
N ASN A 509 5.60 25.13 21.19
CA ASN A 509 5.70 24.94 22.64
C ASN A 509 6.96 25.59 23.25
N ARG A 510 8.05 25.67 22.47
CA ARG A 510 9.28 26.37 22.88
C ARG A 510 9.06 27.88 22.99
N CYS A 511 8.38 28.49 22.02
CA CYS A 511 8.07 29.93 22.03
C CYS A 511 6.97 30.30 23.03
N ARG A 512 5.99 29.43 23.28
CA ARG A 512 4.95 29.66 24.32
C ARG A 512 5.55 29.74 25.72
N GLY A 513 6.57 28.93 26.01
CA GLY A 513 7.29 28.96 27.29
C GLY A 513 8.07 30.26 27.53
N GLY A 514 8.59 30.87 26.48
CA GLY A 514 9.33 32.14 26.55
C GLY A 514 8.45 33.38 26.78
N LEU A 515 7.15 33.33 26.45
CA LEU A 515 6.22 34.44 26.71
C LEU A 515 5.77 34.53 28.18
N LYS A 516 5.85 33.44 28.95
CA LYS A 516 5.37 33.41 30.35
C LYS A 516 6.33 34.06 31.36
N THR A 517 7.54 34.48 30.96
CA THR A 517 8.50 35.16 31.84
C THR A 517 8.43 36.69 31.76
N SER A 518 7.51 37.27 30.99
CA SER A 518 7.32 38.73 30.90
C SER A 518 5.83 39.13 30.94
N GLY A 519 5.17 38.90 32.08
CA GLY A 519 3.85 39.46 32.32
C GLY A 519 3.07 38.71 33.39
N HIS A 520 3.11 39.23 34.62
CA HIS A 520 2.07 38.95 35.59
C HIS A 520 0.72 39.45 35.06
N SER A 521 -0.24 38.54 34.81
CA SER A 521 -1.66 38.67 35.19
C SER A 521 -2.41 37.38 34.85
N LYS A 522 -3.27 36.99 35.78
CA LYS A 522 -4.00 35.72 35.91
C LYS A 522 -4.85 35.34 34.70
N ASP A 523 -4.81 34.06 34.34
CA ASP A 523 -6.01 33.23 34.21
C ASP A 523 -5.63 31.74 34.39
N GLU A 524 -6.18 31.15 35.45
CA GLU A 524 -6.14 29.72 35.76
C GLU A 524 -7.27 29.03 35.00
N MET A 525 -6.95 28.07 34.12
CA MET A 525 -7.60 26.75 34.10
C MET A 525 -7.02 25.84 32.99
N VAL A 526 -7.02 24.55 33.31
CA VAL A 526 -6.71 23.38 32.47
C VAL A 526 -5.23 23.01 32.38
N ASP A 527 -4.67 22.60 33.53
CA ASP A 527 -3.46 21.78 33.59
C ASP A 527 -3.78 20.47 34.33
N SER A 528 -4.45 19.54 33.65
CA SER A 528 -4.65 18.17 34.12
C SER A 528 -4.94 17.15 33.00
N VAL A 529 -4.08 17.06 31.97
CA VAL A 529 -4.11 15.92 31.03
C VAL A 529 -2.69 15.38 30.69
N PHE A 530 -1.61 16.11 31.00
CA PHE A 530 -0.25 15.79 30.53
C PHE A 530 0.53 14.69 31.28
N LYS A 531 -0.13 13.80 32.05
CA LYS A 531 0.55 12.68 32.73
C LYS A 531 0.04 11.26 32.41
N SER A 532 -0.76 11.08 31.36
CA SER A 532 -1.33 9.75 31.03
C SER A 532 -0.84 9.11 29.73
N VAL A 533 -0.03 9.77 28.89
CA VAL A 533 0.24 9.25 27.52
C VAL A 533 1.66 8.68 27.33
N THR A 534 2.55 8.77 28.32
CA THR A 534 3.90 8.16 28.22
C THR A 534 4.00 6.72 28.75
N ASN A 535 2.87 6.08 29.07
CA ASN A 535 2.81 4.64 29.31
C ASN A 535 1.54 4.08 28.66
N ARG A 536 1.73 3.38 27.53
CA ARG A 536 0.74 2.88 26.55
C ARG A 536 0.47 3.86 25.40
N ILE A 537 1.35 3.82 24.41
CA ILE A 537 1.06 3.41 23.02
C ILE A 537 2.36 2.82 22.47
#